data_AF-A0A6V7I1U8-F1
#
_entry.id   AF-A0A6V7I1U8-F1
#
_cell.length_a   1.000
_cell.length_b   1.000
_cell.length_c   1.000
_cell.angle_alpha   90.00
_cell.angle_beta   90.00
_cell.angle_gamma   90.00
#
_symmetry.space_group_name_H-M   'P 1'
#
loop_
_entity.id
_entity.type
_entity.pdbx_description
1 polymer ?
#
loop_
_entity_poly.entity_id
_entity_poly.type
_entity_poly.pdbx_seq_one_letter_code
_entity_poly.pdbx_strand_id
1 'polypeptide(L)'
;EVTMAGPESPTDHRLEYLGLCVQKSLKVKPEKWGRLLLTEEYRNAVIDFLDNPLPAAIFVVLTPNAQLVASCSFPIPVSRTK
;
A
#
# COMPACT_ATOMS: atom_id res chain seq x y z
N GLU A 1 37.59 -8.78 -6.02
CA GLU A 1 36.53 -8.57 -5.00
C GLU A 1 35.22 -9.14 -5.52
N VAL A 2 34.64 -10.09 -4.80
CA VAL A 2 33.29 -10.58 -5.06
C VAL A 2 32.43 -10.07 -3.91
N THR A 3 31.58 -9.09 -4.19
CA THR A 3 30.64 -8.55 -3.22
C THR A 3 29.58 -9.62 -2.96
N MET A 4 29.69 -10.32 -1.83
CA MET A 4 28.66 -11.23 -1.34
C MET A 4 27.45 -10.37 -0.96
N ALA A 5 26.39 -10.40 -1.77
CA ALA A 5 25.08 -9.93 -1.35
C ALA A 5 24.70 -10.71 -0.10
N GLY A 6 24.40 -10.01 1.00
CA GLY A 6 23.81 -10.62 2.20
C GLY A 6 22.49 -11.31 1.84
N PRO A 7 21.92 -12.12 2.74
CA PRO A 7 20.63 -12.75 2.48
C PRO A 7 19.61 -11.64 2.16
N GLU A 8 19.21 -11.55 0.89
CA GLU A 8 18.12 -10.70 0.43
C GLU A 8 16.94 -10.96 1.37
N SER A 9 16.57 -9.95 2.15
CA SER A 9 15.39 -10.01 3.01
C SER A 9 14.22 -10.56 2.20
N PRO A 10 13.45 -11.54 2.71
CA PRO A 10 12.40 -12.17 1.93
C PRO A 10 11.47 -11.12 1.33
N THR A 11 11.32 -11.14 -0.01
CA THR A 11 10.39 -10.24 -0.69
C THR A 11 8.97 -10.61 -0.29
N ASP A 12 8.20 -9.67 0.28
CA ASP A 12 6.79 -9.93 0.62
C ASP A 12 5.93 -9.92 -0.66
N HIS A 13 5.72 -11.11 -1.22
CA HIS A 13 4.89 -11.31 -2.42
C HIS A 13 3.43 -10.88 -2.23
N ARG A 14 2.91 -10.83 -0.99
CA ARG A 14 1.55 -10.36 -0.71
C ARG A 14 1.43 -8.87 -1.06
N LEU A 15 2.45 -8.09 -0.72
CA LEU A 15 2.52 -6.66 -0.98
C LEU A 15 2.60 -6.36 -2.48
N GLU A 16 3.39 -7.15 -3.22
CA GLU A 16 3.49 -7.05 -4.68
C GLU A 16 2.15 -7.37 -5.36
N TYR A 17 1.52 -8.49 -4.96
CA TYR A 17 0.23 -8.90 -5.51
C TYR A 17 -0.87 -7.86 -5.26
N LEU A 18 -0.95 -7.32 -4.04
CA LEU A 18 -1.91 -6.26 -3.72
C LEU A 18 -1.66 -5.01 -4.58
N GLY A 19 -0.39 -4.63 -4.76
CA GLY A 19 -0.01 -3.54 -5.64
C GLY A 19 -0.47 -3.74 -7.09
N LEU A 20 -0.34 -4.95 -7.63
CA LEU A 20 -0.85 -5.30 -8.96
C LEU A 20 -2.37 -5.21 -9.04
N CYS A 21 -3.08 -5.64 -8.00
CA CYS A 21 -4.55 -5.53 -7.93
C CYS A 21 -4.98 -4.05 -7.96
N VAL A 22 -4.31 -3.20 -7.18
CA VAL A 22 -4.58 -1.75 -7.13
C VAL A 22 -4.31 -1.11 -8.49
N GLN A 23 -3.16 -1.40 -9.10
CA GLN A 23 -2.79 -0.86 -10.42
C GLN A 23 -3.82 -1.20 -11.50
N LYS A 24 -4.23 -2.47 -11.57
CA LYS A 24 -5.20 -2.94 -12.57
C LYS A 24 -6.60 -2.38 -12.30
N SER A 25 -7.04 -2.37 -11.05
CA SER A 25 -8.41 -1.95 -10.69
C SER A 25 -8.61 -0.44 -10.84
N LEU A 26 -7.62 0.36 -10.44
CA LEU A 26 -7.70 1.83 -10.47
C LEU A 26 -7.06 2.43 -11.73
N LYS A 27 -6.51 1.61 -12.64
CA LYS A 27 -5.82 2.02 -13.87
C LYS A 27 -4.71 3.05 -13.61
N VAL A 28 -3.91 2.80 -12.58
CA VAL A 28 -2.80 3.67 -12.17
C VAL A 28 -1.44 3.05 -12.50
N LYS A 29 -0.43 3.90 -12.66
CA LYS A 29 0.95 3.46 -12.90
C LYS A 29 1.57 2.77 -11.67
N PRO A 30 2.56 1.87 -11.85
CA PRO A 30 3.24 1.21 -10.73
C PRO A 30 3.79 2.15 -9.66
N GLU A 31 4.33 3.30 -10.07
CA GLU A 31 4.91 4.27 -9.13
C GLU A 31 3.89 4.84 -8.12
N LYS A 32 2.58 4.79 -8.41
CA LYS A 32 1.55 5.24 -7.47
C LYS A 32 1.48 4.33 -6.24
N TRP A 33 1.63 3.02 -6.42
CA TRP A 33 1.68 2.06 -5.32
C TRP A 33 2.92 2.29 -4.46
N GLY A 34 4.09 2.43 -5.08
CA GLY A 34 5.33 2.76 -4.38
C GLY A 34 5.20 4.03 -3.53
N ARG A 35 4.62 5.11 -4.09
CA ARG A 35 4.39 6.36 -3.33
C ARG A 35 3.43 6.19 -2.16
N LEU A 36 2.41 5.34 -2.26
CA LEU A 36 1.51 5.05 -1.13
C LEU A 36 2.30 4.43 0.03
N LEU A 37 3.17 3.45 -0.25
CA LEU A 37 3.97 2.76 0.76
C LEU A 37 5.05 3.63 1.42
N LEU A 38 5.40 4.77 0.81
CA LEU A 38 6.26 5.77 1.45
C LEU A 38 5.55 6.56 2.55
N THR A 39 4.22 6.62 2.53
CA THR A 39 3.44 7.30 3.58
C THR A 39 3.23 6.32 4.73
N GLU A 40 3.78 6.63 5.90
CA GLU A 40 3.80 5.72 7.06
C GLU A 40 2.40 5.25 7.46
N GLU A 41 1.43 6.18 7.56
CA GLU A 41 0.03 5.85 7.87
C GLU A 41 -0.55 4.80 6.92
N TYR A 42 -0.37 4.98 5.60
CA TYR A 42 -0.94 4.08 4.59
C TYR A 42 -0.17 2.76 4.50
N ARG A 43 1.15 2.80 4.67
CA ARG A 43 1.97 1.58 4.77
C ARG A 43 1.52 0.74 5.95
N ASN A 44 1.36 1.34 7.13
CA ASN A 44 0.95 0.64 8.33
C ASN A 44 -0.44 0.02 8.14
N ALA A 45 -1.41 0.75 7.55
CA ALA A 45 -2.72 0.18 7.23
C ALA A 45 -2.63 -1.07 6.32
N VAL A 46 -1.74 -1.06 5.32
CA VAL A 46 -1.53 -2.22 4.43
C VAL A 46 -0.88 -3.38 5.19
N ILE A 47 0.19 -3.14 5.94
CA ILE A 47 0.91 -4.18 6.67
C ILE A 47 0.03 -4.76 7.78
N ASP A 48 -0.68 -3.92 8.53
CA ASP A 48 -1.61 -4.36 9.58
C ASP A 48 -2.71 -5.27 9.01
N PHE A 49 -3.25 -4.95 7.83
CA PHE A 49 -4.20 -5.83 7.13
C PHE A 49 -3.59 -7.16 6.69
N LEU A 50 -2.33 -7.16 6.24
CA LEU A 50 -1.65 -8.37 5.78
C LEU A 50 -1.26 -9.29 6.94
N ASP A 51 -0.93 -8.73 8.10
CA ASP A 51 -0.36 -9.48 9.22
C ASP A 51 -1.39 -9.86 10.29
N ASN A 52 -2.60 -9.29 10.25
CA ASN A 52 -3.65 -9.55 11.24
C ASN A 52 -4.93 -10.09 10.60
N PRO A 53 -5.69 -10.97 11.30
CA PRO A 53 -6.98 -11.47 10.82
C PRO A 53 -8.09 -10.40 10.83
N LEU A 54 -7.88 -9.32 11.58
CA LEU A 54 -8.71 -8.12 11.59
C LEU A 54 -7.76 -6.94 11.36
N PRO A 55 -8.11 -5.99 10.49
CA PRO A 55 -9.40 -5.77 9.82
C PRO A 55 -9.68 -6.74 8.66
N ALA A 56 -10.94 -7.15 8.47
CA ALA A 56 -11.32 -8.10 7.40
C ALA A 56 -11.22 -7.51 5.97
N ALA A 57 -11.05 -6.19 5.85
CA ALA A 57 -10.98 -5.49 4.58
C ALA A 57 -10.06 -4.28 4.65
N ILE A 58 -9.41 -4.01 3.52
CA ILE A 58 -8.67 -2.77 3.25
C ILE A 58 -9.31 -2.03 2.08
N PHE A 59 -9.44 -0.72 2.23
CA PHE A 59 -9.93 0.18 1.20
C PHE A 59 -8.75 0.95 0.61
N VAL A 60 -8.55 0.85 -0.70
CA VAL A 60 -7.56 1.64 -1.44
C VAL A 60 -8.29 2.54 -2.41
N VAL A 61 -8.16 3.85 -2.23
CA VAL A 61 -8.91 4.87 -2.98
C VAL A 61 -7.96 5.82 -3.69
N LEU A 62 -8.26 6.11 -4.96
CA LEU A 62 -7.66 7.22 -5.69
C LEU A 62 -8.45 8.49 -5.42
N THR A 63 -7.85 9.43 -4.71
CA THR A 63 -8.49 10.72 -4.39
C THR A 63 -8.55 11.64 -5.61
N PRO A 64 -9.38 12.71 -5.59
CA PRO A 64 -9.40 13.71 -6.65
C PRO A 64 -8.04 14.37 -6.94
N ASN A 65 -7.14 14.43 -5.94
CA ASN A 65 -5.77 14.95 -6.09
C ASN A 65 -4.81 13.90 -6.69
N ALA A 66 -5.34 12.83 -7.27
CA ALA A 66 -4.59 11.69 -7.83
C ALA A 66 -3.65 11.00 -6.81
N GLN A 67 -3.95 11.09 -5.51
CA GLN A 67 -3.20 10.39 -4.46
C GLN A 67 -3.89 9.07 -4.14
N LEU A 68 -3.11 8.00 -3.95
CA LEU A 68 -3.65 6.77 -3.36
C LEU A 68 -3.64 6.90 -1.84
N VAL A 69 -4.75 6.52 -1.22
CA VAL A 69 -4.94 6.42 0.22
C VAL A 69 -5.34 4.99 0.56
N ALA A 70 -4.77 4.45 1.64
CA ALA A 70 -5.19 3.16 2.20
C ALA A 70 -5.82 3.38 3.57
N SER A 71 -6.93 2.67 3.84
CA SER A 71 -7.55 2.66 5.16
C SER A 71 -8.21 1.31 5.44
N CYS A 72 -8.15 0.91 6.70
CA CYS A 72 -8.81 -0.28 7.22
C CYS A 72 -10.21 -0.01 7.78
N SER A 73 -10.70 1.22 7.62
CA SER A 73 -11.98 1.67 8.12
C SER A 73 -12.74 2.41 7.03
N PHE A 74 -14.07 2.30 7.08
CA PHE A 74 -14.96 3.01 6.17
C PHE A 74 -16.02 3.78 6.99
N PRO A 75 -16.36 5.03 6.62
CA PRO A 75 -15.80 5.81 5.51
C PRO A 75 -14.35 6.24 5.77
N ILE A 76 -13.57 6.43 4.69
CA ILE A 76 -12.19 6.92 4.80
C ILE A 76 -12.23 8.37 5.31
N PRO A 77 -11.59 8.69 6.44
CA PRO A 77 -11.56 10.06 6.95
C PRO A 77 -10.94 10.99 5.90
N VAL A 78 -11.67 12.05 5.53
CA VAL A 78 -11.14 13.09 4.67
C VAL A 78 -10.21 13.96 5.51
N SER A 79 -8.91 13.86 5.28
CA SER A 79 -7.94 14.86 5.75
C SER A 79 -8.30 16.20 5.09
N ARG A 80 -8.96 17.09 5.83
CA ARG A 80 -9.06 18.49 5.43
C ARG A 80 -7.68 19.10 5.62
N THR A 81 -6.88 19.15 4.56
CA THR A 81 -5.73 20.05 4.52
C THR A 81 -6.23 21.47 4.75
N LYS A 82 -5.83 22.07 5.87
CA LYS A 82 -5.98 23.51 6.11
C LYS A 82 -5.08 24.30 5.16
#